data_AF-A0A2E6C8S8-F1
#
_entry.id   AF-A0A2E6C8S8-F1
#
_cell.length_a   1.000
_cell.length_b   1.000
_cell.length_c   1.000
_cell.angle_alpha   90.00
_cell.angle_beta   90.00
_cell.angle_gamma   90.00
#
_symmetry.space_group_name_H-M   'P 1'
#
loop_
_entity.id
_entity.type
_entity.pdbx_description
1 polymer ?
#
loop_
_entity_poly.entity_id
_entity_poly.type
_entity_poly.pdbx_seq_one_letter_code
_entity_poly.pdbx_strand_id
1 'polypeptide(L)'
;MPKFPLSDIKFHEIPVLGGFYTKKEVDALIADALAKAKAIDDASMAKHNRDATIISMILGFTCLALFVDGLLRILGIVPPFAGLDVNVIDQIVDKVETDIYPLVQRIPKI
;
A
#
# COMPACT_ATOMS: atom_id res chain seq x y z
N MET A 1 54.52 -16.20 -3.31
CA MET A 1 55.13 -15.88 -1.99
C MET A 1 54.93 -17.06 -1.07
N PRO A 2 56.00 -17.56 -0.42
CA PRO A 2 55.89 -18.69 0.51
C PRO A 2 55.24 -18.22 1.80
N LYS A 3 54.23 -18.92 2.31
CA LYS A 3 53.66 -18.64 3.63
C LYS A 3 53.47 -19.95 4.39
N PHE A 4 54.32 -20.08 5.40
CA PHE A 4 54.40 -21.08 6.46
C PHE A 4 53.03 -21.67 6.86
N PRO A 5 52.91 -23.01 7.04
CA PRO A 5 51.66 -23.63 7.47
C PRO A 5 51.48 -23.40 8.98
N LEU A 6 50.85 -22.29 9.35
CA LEU A 6 50.31 -22.10 10.70
C LEU A 6 48.94 -22.79 10.87
N SER A 7 48.44 -23.46 9.82
CA SER A 7 47.25 -24.31 9.85
C SER A 7 47.36 -25.53 10.78
N ASP A 8 48.57 -25.87 11.22
CA ASP A 8 48.85 -27.06 12.05
C ASP A 8 49.00 -26.78 13.56
N ILE A 9 48.81 -25.53 14.03
CA ILE A 9 48.79 -25.27 15.47
C ILE A 9 47.39 -25.60 16.03
N LYS A 10 47.19 -26.88 16.33
CA LYS A 10 46.01 -27.38 17.04
C LYS A 10 46.05 -26.94 18.51
N PHE A 11 45.35 -25.85 18.84
CA PHE A 11 44.88 -25.58 20.21
C PHE A 11 43.45 -26.16 20.44
N HIS A 12 43.12 -27.24 19.73
CA HIS A 12 41.87 -27.97 19.94
C HIS A 12 42.13 -29.06 20.97
N GLU A 13 41.54 -28.86 22.16
CA GLU A 13 41.34 -29.81 23.29
C GLU A 13 41.83 -29.28 24.66
N ILE A 14 41.41 -28.07 25.05
CA ILE A 14 41.31 -27.71 26.48
C ILE A 14 39.83 -27.85 26.87
N PRO A 15 39.46 -28.81 27.75
CA PRO A 15 38.05 -29.17 28.02
C PRO A 15 37.19 -28.06 28.65
N VAL A 16 37.75 -26.89 28.95
CA VAL A 16 37.11 -25.79 29.69
C VAL A 16 36.96 -24.52 28.84
N LEU A 17 37.72 -24.35 27.76
CA LEU A 17 37.67 -23.17 26.88
C LEU A 17 37.35 -23.64 25.46
N GLY A 18 36.13 -23.34 24.99
CA GLY A 18 35.60 -23.76 23.69
C GLY A 18 36.47 -23.33 22.50
N GLY A 19 36.27 -23.99 21.35
CA GLY A 19 37.07 -23.77 20.14
C GLY A 19 37.13 -22.29 19.72
N PHE A 20 38.34 -21.79 19.47
CA PHE A 20 38.58 -20.40 19.06
C PHE A 20 38.78 -20.34 17.54
N TYR A 21 37.99 -19.49 16.87
CA TYR A 21 38.16 -19.15 15.46
C TYR A 21 39.22 -18.06 15.29
N THR A 22 40.00 -18.12 14.21
CA THR A 22 40.91 -17.03 13.85
C THR A 22 40.12 -15.82 13.36
N LYS A 23 40.68 -14.61 13.51
CA LYS A 23 40.06 -13.37 12.99
C LYS A 23 39.58 -13.50 11.55
N LYS A 24 40.38 -14.15 10.69
CA LYS A 24 40.06 -14.37 9.27
C LYS A 24 38.86 -15.30 9.06
N GLU A 25 38.72 -16.33 9.88
CA GLU A 25 37.57 -17.24 9.82
C GLU A 25 36.30 -16.54 10.32
N VAL A 26 36.41 -15.77 11.41
CA VAL A 26 35.30 -14.95 11.91
C VAL A 26 34.86 -13.91 10.88
N ASP A 27 35.81 -13.21 10.25
CA ASP A 27 35.52 -12.22 9.20
C ASP A 27 34.85 -12.86 7.98
N ALA A 28 35.28 -14.06 7.57
CA ALA A 28 34.66 -14.80 6.47
C ALA A 28 33.23 -15.26 6.81
N LEU A 29 32.98 -15.72 8.04
CA LEU A 29 31.65 -16.10 8.52
C LEU A 29 30.71 -14.90 8.59
N ILE A 30 31.20 -13.74 9.07
CA ILE A 30 30.44 -12.50 9.11
C ILE A 30 30.09 -12.04 7.69
N ALA A 31 31.04 -12.11 6.76
CA ALA A 31 30.81 -11.73 5.37
C ALA A 31 29.75 -12.62 4.69
N ASP A 32 29.78 -13.93 4.91
CA ASP A 32 28.77 -14.86 4.39
C ASP A 32 27.38 -14.61 5.02
N ALA A 33 27.32 -14.36 6.32
CA ALA A 33 26.07 -14.01 7.00
C ALA A 33 25.46 -12.70 6.48
N LEU A 34 26.28 -11.67 6.27
CA LEU A 34 25.84 -10.39 5.70
C LEU A 34 25.37 -10.54 4.26
N ALA A 35 26.06 -11.34 3.44
CA ALA A 35 25.66 -11.62 2.07
C ALA A 35 24.30 -12.32 1.99
N LYS A 36 24.07 -13.30 2.87
CA LYS A 36 22.79 -14.00 2.98
C LYS A 36 21.66 -13.08 3.44
N ALA A 37 21.90 -12.25 4.46
CA ALA A 37 20.91 -11.29 4.94
C ALA A 37 20.49 -10.32 3.82
N LYS A 38 21.47 -9.77 3.09
CA LYS A 38 21.21 -8.83 1.98
C LYS A 38 20.41 -9.47 0.83
N ALA A 39 20.73 -10.71 0.47
CA ALA A 39 19.99 -11.44 -0.55
C ALA A 39 18.53 -11.72 -0.15
N ILE A 40 18.29 -12.02 1.14
CA ILE A 40 16.94 -12.23 1.67
C ILE A 40 16.16 -10.91 1.68
N ASP A 41 16.78 -9.82 2.11
CA ASP A 41 16.16 -8.50 2.15
C ASP A 41 15.75 -8.04 0.76
N ASP A 42 16.62 -8.15 -0.25
CA ASP A 42 16.30 -7.74 -1.63
C ASP A 42 15.11 -8.55 -2.21
N ALA A 43 15.08 -9.87 -1.98
CA ALA A 43 13.98 -10.72 -2.43
C ALA A 43 12.67 -10.42 -1.69
N SER A 44 12.75 -10.15 -0.39
CA SER A 44 11.61 -9.75 0.44
C SER A 44 11.03 -8.41 -0.02
N MET A 45 11.89 -7.41 -0.24
CA MET A 45 11.49 -6.08 -0.70
C MET A 45 10.79 -6.12 -2.06
N ALA A 46 11.27 -6.96 -2.98
CA ALA A 46 10.63 -7.15 -4.28
C ALA A 46 9.19 -7.70 -4.14
N LYS A 47 8.97 -8.65 -3.22
CA LYS A 47 7.63 -9.19 -2.94
C LYS A 47 6.73 -8.15 -2.29
N HIS A 48 7.23 -7.41 -1.31
CA HIS A 48 6.44 -6.38 -0.60
C HIS A 48 5.94 -5.28 -1.54
N ASN A 49 6.74 -4.87 -2.54
CA ASN A 49 6.31 -3.86 -3.50
C ASN A 49 5.16 -4.36 -4.41
N ARG A 50 5.16 -5.66 -4.76
CA ARG A 50 4.05 -6.28 -5.51
C ARG A 50 2.77 -6.33 -4.67
N ASP A 51 2.88 -6.79 -3.43
CA ASP A 51 1.73 -6.89 -2.52
C ASP A 51 1.13 -5.51 -2.26
N ALA A 52 1.98 -4.50 -2.00
CA ALA A 52 1.54 -3.11 -1.82
C ALA A 52 0.84 -2.54 -3.06
N THR A 53 1.35 -2.85 -4.25
CA THR A 53 0.71 -2.42 -5.51
C THR A 53 -0.71 -2.98 -5.64
N ILE A 54 -0.89 -4.29 -5.37
CA ILE A 54 -2.21 -4.94 -5.45
C ILE A 54 -3.18 -4.34 -4.43
N ILE A 55 -2.73 -4.15 -3.19
CA ILE A 55 -3.55 -3.54 -2.14
C ILE A 55 -3.95 -2.11 -2.53
N SER A 56 -3.02 -1.32 -3.06
CA SER A 56 -3.30 0.05 -3.50
C SER A 56 -4.30 0.11 -4.66
N MET A 57 -4.25 -0.87 -5.58
CA MET A 57 -5.20 -0.97 -6.68
C MET A 57 -6.61 -1.26 -6.16
N ILE A 58 -6.75 -2.21 -5.24
CA ILE A 58 -8.04 -2.56 -4.63
C ILE A 58 -8.59 -1.35 -3.84
N LEU A 59 -7.75 -0.69 -3.03
CA LEU A 59 -8.17 0.49 -2.26
C LEU A 59 -8.57 1.66 -3.18
N GLY A 60 -7.87 1.86 -4.28
CA GLY A 60 -8.22 2.85 -5.29
C GLY A 60 -9.59 2.57 -5.90
N PHE A 61 -9.85 1.32 -6.29
CA PHE A 61 -11.16 0.91 -6.83
C PHE A 61 -12.28 1.02 -5.80
N THR A 62 -12.06 0.65 -4.53
CA THR A 62 -13.09 0.78 -3.50
C THR A 62 -13.39 2.25 -3.20
N CYS A 63 -12.39 3.12 -3.17
CA CYS A 63 -12.60 4.56 -3.03
C CYS A 63 -13.42 5.13 -4.20
N LEU A 64 -13.09 4.74 -5.43
CA LEU A 64 -13.84 5.18 -6.60
C LEU A 64 -15.29 4.67 -6.59
N ALA A 65 -15.52 3.42 -6.19
CA ALA A 65 -16.86 2.86 -6.06
C ALA A 65 -17.70 3.61 -5.01
N LEU A 66 -17.13 3.90 -3.84
CA LEU A 66 -17.78 4.69 -2.79
C LEU A 66 -18.05 6.14 -3.23
N PHE A 67 -17.14 6.72 -4.02
CA PHE A 67 -17.34 8.05 -4.60
C PHE A 67 -18.51 8.08 -5.58
N VAL A 68 -18.60 7.08 -6.47
CA VAL A 68 -19.71 6.97 -7.43
C VAL A 68 -21.04 6.69 -6.70
N ASP A 69 -21.06 5.86 -5.65
CA ASP A 69 -22.25 5.67 -4.80
C ASP A 69 -22.73 7.00 -4.19
N GLY A 70 -21.81 7.81 -3.66
CA GLY A 70 -22.10 9.14 -3.14
C GLY A 70 -22.62 10.10 -4.21
N LEU A 71 -22.02 10.10 -5.41
CA LEU A 71 -22.47 10.94 -6.53
C LEU A 71 -23.87 10.56 -7.00
N LEU A 72 -24.14 9.26 -7.18
CA LEU A 72 -25.44 8.76 -7.62
C LEU A 72 -26.54 9.05 -6.60
N ARG A 73 -26.20 9.08 -5.31
CA ARG A 73 -27.09 9.51 -4.23
C ARG A 73 -27.40 10.99 -4.28
N ILE A 74 -26.45 11.86 -4.61
CA ILE A 74 -26.74 13.31 -4.77
C ILE A 74 -27.64 13.57 -5.98
N LEU A 75 -27.47 12.77 -7.04
CA LEU A 75 -28.25 12.85 -8.28
C LEU A 75 -29.68 12.26 -8.15
N GLY A 76 -30.02 11.59 -7.04
CA GLY A 76 -31.37 11.02 -6.83
C GLY A 76 -31.66 9.72 -7.58
N ILE A 77 -30.66 9.08 -8.19
CA ILE A 77 -30.84 7.77 -8.85
C ILE A 77 -30.91 6.64 -7.83
N VAL A 78 -30.18 6.75 -6.72
CA VAL A 78 -30.09 5.72 -5.67
C VAL A 78 -30.89 6.16 -4.43
N PRO A 79 -31.74 5.28 -3.85
CA PRO A 79 -32.53 5.61 -2.67
C PRO A 79 -31.66 5.95 -1.45
N PRO A 80 -32.14 6.81 -0.54
CA PRO A 80 -31.37 7.24 0.61
C PRO A 80 -31.05 6.05 1.54
N PHE A 81 -29.77 5.83 1.78
CA PHE A 81 -29.28 4.80 2.71
C PHE A 81 -28.92 5.44 4.06
N ALA A 82 -29.31 4.82 5.16
CA ALA A 82 -29.05 5.30 6.53
C ALA A 82 -29.59 6.71 6.86
N GLY A 83 -30.72 7.12 6.24
CA GLY A 83 -31.40 8.38 6.57
C GLY A 83 -30.70 9.66 6.08
N LEU A 84 -29.64 9.53 5.28
CA LEU A 84 -28.98 10.65 4.61
C LEU A 84 -29.61 10.84 3.23
N ASP A 85 -30.58 11.75 3.17
CA ASP A 85 -31.18 12.25 1.93
C ASP A 85 -30.45 13.52 1.50
N VAL A 86 -29.61 13.40 0.47
CA VAL A 86 -28.84 14.50 -0.12
C VAL A 86 -29.32 14.75 -1.55
N ASN A 87 -30.55 14.36 -1.89
CA ASN A 87 -31.13 14.60 -3.21
C ASN A 87 -31.30 16.10 -3.43
N VAL A 88 -30.42 16.71 -4.22
CA VAL A 88 -30.48 18.15 -4.55
C VAL A 88 -31.34 18.38 -5.79
N ILE A 89 -31.49 17.37 -6.65
CA ILE A 89 -32.24 17.45 -7.91
C ILE A 89 -33.69 17.82 -7.67
N ASP A 90 -34.39 17.11 -6.78
CA ASP A 90 -35.81 17.36 -6.49
C ASP A 90 -36.02 18.78 -5.95
N GLN A 91 -35.14 19.24 -5.06
CA GLN A 91 -35.18 20.60 -4.52
C GLN A 91 -34.98 21.68 -5.60
N ILE A 92 -34.16 21.40 -6.62
CA ILE A 92 -33.95 22.32 -7.74
C ILE A 92 -35.17 22.32 -8.66
N VAL A 93 -35.74 21.15 -8.97
CA VAL A 93 -36.94 21.03 -9.81
C VAL A 93 -38.09 21.82 -9.20
N ASP A 94 -38.37 21.64 -7.92
CA ASP A 94 -39.45 22.36 -7.22
C ASP A 94 -39.28 23.89 -7.29
N LYS A 95 -38.03 24.37 -7.11
CA LYS A 95 -37.72 25.81 -7.21
C LYS A 95 -37.85 26.33 -8.64
N VAL A 96 -37.44 25.56 -9.64
CA VAL A 96 -37.58 25.95 -11.05
C VAL A 96 -39.05 26.01 -11.45
N GLU A 97 -39.87 25.05 -11.03
CA GLU A 97 -41.31 25.04 -11.27
C GLU A 97 -42.03 26.21 -10.58
N THR A 98 -41.65 26.53 -9.35
CA THR A 98 -42.31 27.59 -8.58
C THR A 98 -41.88 28.99 -9.05
N ASP A 99 -40.58 29.21 -9.24
CA ASP A 99 -40.03 30.56 -9.42
C ASP A 99 -39.84 30.93 -10.89
N ILE A 100 -39.40 29.99 -11.73
CA ILE A 100 -38.99 30.29 -13.12
C ILE A 100 -40.10 29.98 -14.11
N TYR A 101 -40.81 28.86 -13.96
CA TYR A 101 -41.84 28.44 -14.90
C TYR A 101 -42.94 29.49 -15.15
N PRO A 102 -43.46 30.20 -14.13
CA PRO A 102 -44.46 31.25 -14.34
C PRO A 102 -43.90 32.46 -15.10
N LEU A 103 -42.61 32.76 -14.93
CA LEU A 103 -41.93 33.84 -15.62
C LEU A 103 -41.75 33.51 -17.10
N VAL A 104 -41.39 32.26 -17.43
CA VAL A 104 -41.28 31.79 -18.82
C VAL A 104 -42.63 31.83 -19.54
N GLN A 105 -43.73 31.45 -18.87
CA GLN A 105 -45.07 31.52 -19.47
C GLN A 105 -45.55 32.95 -19.76
N ARG A 106 -45.05 33.94 -19.02
CA ARG A 106 -45.37 35.35 -19.22
C ARG A 106 -44.62 36.00 -20.39
N ILE A 107 -43.59 35.35 -20.92
CA ILE A 107 -42.87 35.84 -22.10
C ILE A 107 -43.76 35.60 -23.33
N PRO A 108 -44.10 36.66 -24.09
CA PRO A 108 -44.85 36.48 -25.34
C PRO A 108 -44.01 35.64 -26.30
N LYS A 109 -44.58 34.53 -26.76
CA LYS A 109 -43.95 33.69 -27.78
C LYS A 109 -43.85 34.52 -29.07
N ILE A 110 -42.61 34.73 -29.54
CA ILE A 110 -42.32 35.33 -30.85
C ILE A 110 -42.68 34.31 -31.94
#